data_AF-A0A930VZI6-F1
#
_entry.id   AF-A0A930VZI6-F1
#
_cell.length_a   1.000
_cell.length_b   1.000
_cell.length_c   1.000
_cell.angle_alpha   90.00
_cell.angle_beta   90.00
_cell.angle_gamma   90.00
#
_symmetry.space_group_name_H-M   'P 1'
#
loop_
_entity.id
_entity.type
_entity.pdbx_description
1 polymer ?
#
loop_
_entity_poly.entity_id
_entity_poly.type
_entity_poly.pdbx_seq_one_letter_code
_entity_poly.pdbx_strand_id
1 'polypeptide(L)'
;MALDFHSYTPGQKQAIQTLDKPLFVAAGAGSGKTFTLTKRVVWALSKGSGTDGGAYLDSLDQALIITFTNEAAKEIKERVRSALEEEGLFDQALNV
;
A
#
# COMPACT_ATOMS: atom_id res chain seq x y z
N MET A 1 12.56 -7.17 -2.77
CA MET A 1 12.39 -7.15 -4.26
C MET A 1 11.58 -5.89 -4.59
N ALA A 2 11.69 -5.28 -5.78
CA ALA A 2 10.86 -4.12 -6.11
C ALA A 2 9.48 -4.59 -6.61
N LEU A 3 8.42 -3.84 -6.29
CA LEU A 3 7.07 -4.11 -6.80
C LEU A 3 7.07 -4.24 -8.33
N ASP A 4 6.53 -5.35 -8.85
CA ASP A 4 6.38 -5.54 -10.29
C ASP A 4 5.12 -4.84 -10.81
N PHE A 5 5.31 -3.63 -11.33
CA PHE A 5 4.25 -2.79 -11.88
C PHE A 5 3.73 -3.24 -13.25
N HIS A 6 4.34 -4.23 -13.93
CA HIS A 6 3.87 -4.67 -15.26
C HIS A 6 2.51 -5.35 -15.20
N SER A 7 2.17 -5.94 -14.05
CA SER A 7 0.90 -6.63 -13.82
C SER A 7 -0.26 -5.70 -13.44
N TYR A 8 -0.01 -4.39 -13.24
CA TYR A 8 -1.03 -3.46 -12.74
C TYR A 8 -1.69 -2.69 -13.87
N THR A 9 -2.99 -2.44 -13.74
CA THR A 9 -3.66 -1.52 -14.65
C THR A 9 -3.09 -0.11 -14.50
N PRO A 10 -3.22 0.76 -15.52
CA PRO A 10 -2.73 2.14 -15.42
C PRO A 10 -3.27 2.90 -14.21
N GLY A 11 -4.57 2.72 -13.90
CA GLY A 11 -5.20 3.35 -12.74
C GLY A 11 -4.66 2.82 -11.40
N GLN A 12 -4.41 1.51 -11.30
CA GLN A 12 -3.80 0.92 -10.10
C GLN A 12 -2.37 1.43 -9.90
N LYS A 13 -1.56 1.45 -10.96
CA LYS A 13 -0.19 1.98 -10.92
C LYS A 13 -0.18 3.44 -10.46
N GLN A 14 -1.02 4.28 -11.06
CA GLN A 14 -1.14 5.69 -10.66
C GLN A 14 -1.58 5.83 -9.19
N ALA A 15 -2.58 5.04 -8.76
CA ALA A 15 -3.07 5.05 -7.39
C ALA A 15 -2.06 4.49 -6.39
N ILE A 16 -1.15 3.58 -6.77
CA ILE A 16 -0.09 3.09 -5.88
C ILE A 16 1.02 4.13 -5.75
N GLN A 17 1.42 4.77 -6.86
CA GLN A 17 2.63 5.62 -6.90
C GLN A 17 2.42 7.06 -6.44
N THR A 18 1.19 7.59 -6.47
CA THR A 18 0.93 9.00 -6.13
C THR A 18 0.91 9.21 -4.61
N LEU A 19 2.04 9.49 -3.97
CA LEU A 19 2.13 9.64 -2.50
C LEU A 19 2.20 11.09 -2.02
N ASP A 20 2.63 12.00 -2.89
CA ASP A 20 3.04 13.38 -2.61
C ASP A 20 1.88 14.40 -2.51
N LYS A 21 0.64 13.93 -2.65
CA LYS A 21 -0.55 14.79 -2.64
C LYS A 21 -1.82 14.00 -2.30
N PRO A 22 -2.89 14.69 -1.87
CA PRO A 22 -4.20 14.08 -1.74
C PRO A 22 -4.66 13.43 -3.05
N LEU A 23 -5.21 12.22 -2.95
CA LEU A 23 -5.69 11.44 -4.10
C LEU A 23 -7.09 10.91 -3.82
N PHE A 24 -8.03 11.20 -4.72
CA PHE A 24 -9.33 10.55 -4.77
C PHE A 24 -9.33 9.46 -5.84
N VAL A 25 -9.78 8.25 -5.48
CA VAL A 25 -9.85 7.11 -6.39
C VAL A 25 -11.30 6.66 -6.54
N ALA A 26 -11.89 6.90 -7.71
CA ALA A 26 -13.18 6.35 -8.08
C ALA A 26 -13.02 4.93 -8.63
N ALA A 27 -13.67 3.95 -8.01
CA ALA A 27 -13.45 2.54 -8.37
C ALA A 27 -14.72 1.68 -8.16
N GLY A 28 -15.12 0.95 -9.20
CA GLY A 28 -16.27 0.05 -9.18
C GLY A 28 -16.06 -1.23 -8.35
N ALA A 29 -17.09 -2.07 -8.25
CA ALA A 29 -16.95 -3.42 -7.69
C ALA A 29 -15.94 -4.25 -8.51
N GLY A 30 -15.20 -5.16 -7.87
CA GLY A 30 -14.23 -6.03 -8.55
C GLY A 30 -12.96 -5.37 -9.10
N SER A 31 -12.81 -4.05 -8.99
CA SER A 31 -11.65 -3.30 -9.53
C SER A 31 -10.31 -3.47 -8.77
N GLY A 32 -10.28 -4.31 -7.73
CA GLY A 32 -9.08 -4.53 -6.91
C GLY A 32 -8.75 -3.37 -5.97
N LYS A 33 -9.75 -2.65 -5.44
CA LYS A 33 -9.56 -1.54 -4.47
C LYS A 33 -8.65 -1.92 -3.30
N THR A 34 -8.97 -3.02 -2.63
CA THR A 34 -8.22 -3.52 -1.47
C THR A 34 -6.78 -3.88 -1.86
N PHE A 35 -6.61 -4.62 -2.95
CA PHE A 35 -5.28 -4.95 -3.50
C PHE A 35 -4.44 -3.70 -3.77
N THR A 36 -5.05 -2.70 -4.41
CA THR A 36 -4.37 -1.44 -4.76
C THR A 36 -3.97 -0.67 -3.50
N LEU A 37 -4.84 -0.61 -2.49
CA LEU A 37 -4.55 0.04 -1.21
C LEU A 37 -3.39 -0.66 -0.48
N THR A 38 -3.42 -1.99 -0.43
CA THR A 38 -2.36 -2.79 0.17
C THR A 38 -1.01 -2.56 -0.52
N LYS A 39 -0.96 -2.62 -1.86
CA LYS A 39 0.28 -2.37 -2.61
C LYS A 39 0.73 -0.90 -2.52
N ARG A 40 -0.18 0.05 -2.29
CA ARG A 40 0.16 1.45 -1.99
C ARG A 40 0.90 1.61 -0.66
N VAL A 41 0.49 0.87 0.38
CA VAL A 41 1.20 0.86 1.67
C VAL A 41 2.60 0.29 1.52
N VAL A 42 2.73 -0.86 0.85
CA VAL A 42 4.03 -1.46 0.54
C VAL A 42 4.93 -0.48 -0.21
N TRP A 43 4.40 0.15 -1.27
CA TRP A 43 5.16 1.12 -2.06
C TRP A 43 5.66 2.28 -1.21
N ALA A 44 4.81 2.84 -0.34
CA ALA A 44 5.20 3.94 0.53
C ALA A 44 6.37 3.60 1.47
N LEU A 45 6.50 2.34 1.88
CA LEU A 45 7.61 1.83 2.70
C LEU A 45 8.82 1.33 1.88
N SER A 46 8.70 1.31 0.55
CA SER A 46 9.72 0.78 -0.34
C SER A 46 10.72 1.86 -0.76
N LYS A 47 12.00 1.50 -0.84
CA LYS A 47 13.05 2.37 -1.39
C LYS A 47 12.72 2.83 -2.82
N GLY A 48 12.95 4.10 -3.11
CA GLY A 48 12.65 4.75 -4.38
C GLY A 48 11.23 5.32 -4.48
N SER A 49 10.41 5.19 -3.43
CA SER A 49 9.10 5.87 -3.36
C SER A 49 9.21 7.31 -2.85
N GLY A 50 10.27 7.65 -2.12
CA GLY A 50 10.60 9.00 -1.68
C GLY A 50 11.35 9.82 -2.73
N THR A 51 11.34 11.15 -2.57
CA THR A 51 11.98 12.11 -3.50
C THR A 51 13.51 12.10 -3.44
N ASP A 52 14.08 11.56 -2.37
CA ASP A 52 15.51 11.41 -2.12
C ASP A 52 16.05 10.01 -2.50
N GLY A 53 15.21 9.17 -3.10
CA GLY A 53 15.52 7.77 -3.42
C GLY A 53 15.38 6.81 -2.22
N GLY A 54 14.96 7.31 -1.06
CA GLY A 54 14.55 6.53 0.12
C GLY A 54 13.12 6.04 0.04
N ALA A 55 12.58 5.59 1.16
CA ALA A 55 11.15 5.30 1.30
C ALA A 55 10.37 6.60 1.56
N TYR A 56 9.10 6.62 1.18
CA TYR A 56 8.21 7.75 1.44
C TYR A 56 7.78 7.81 2.92
N LEU A 57 7.60 6.64 3.55
CA LEU A 57 7.40 6.47 4.98
C LEU A 57 8.59 5.72 5.58
N ASP A 58 9.03 6.16 6.76
CA ASP A 58 10.11 5.52 7.52
C ASP A 58 9.60 4.26 8.25
N SER A 59 8.34 4.28 8.68
CA SER A 59 7.68 3.22 9.44
C SER A 59 6.19 3.18 9.15
N LEU A 60 5.60 1.99 9.26
CA LEU A 60 4.16 1.79 9.18
C LEU A 60 3.38 2.64 10.21
N ASP A 61 4.01 2.99 11.34
CA ASP A 61 3.39 3.80 12.41
C ASP A 61 3.03 5.23 11.95
N GLN A 62 3.57 5.68 10.82
CA GLN A 62 3.21 6.94 10.18
C GLN A 62 1.93 6.83 9.32
N ALA A 63 1.37 5.64 9.14
CA ALA A 63 0.18 5.39 8.34
C ALA A 63 -1.09 5.17 9.20
N LEU A 64 -2.19 5.80 8.78
CA LEU A 64 -3.51 5.57 9.34
C LEU A 64 -4.46 5.08 8.23
N ILE A 65 -5.01 3.88 8.41
CA ILE A 65 -5.96 3.26 7.47
C ILE A 65 -7.30 3.10 8.19
N ILE A 66 -8.37 3.67 7.61
CA ILE A 66 -9.70 3.68 8.22
C ILE A 66 -10.69 3.00 7.27
N THR A 67 -11.55 2.16 7.82
CA THR A 67 -12.63 1.46 7.12
C THR A 67 -13.97 1.69 7.81
N PHE A 68 -15.07 1.42 7.11
CA PHE A 68 -16.42 1.63 7.67
C PHE A 68 -16.80 0.61 8.76
N THR A 69 -16.22 -0.59 8.72
CA THR A 69 -16.51 -1.67 9.68
C THR A 69 -15.23 -2.24 10.29
N ASN A 70 -15.38 -2.81 11.50
CA ASN A 70 -14.29 -3.52 12.19
C ASN A 70 -13.82 -4.76 11.40
N GLU A 71 -14.73 -5.49 10.76
CA GLU A 71 -14.37 -6.64 9.93
C GLU A 71 -13.50 -6.24 8.74
N ALA A 72 -13.85 -5.14 8.06
CA ALA A 72 -13.03 -4.61 6.98
C ALA A 72 -11.68 -4.09 7.49
N ALA A 73 -11.63 -3.53 8.70
CA ALA A 73 -10.38 -3.09 9.34
C ALA A 73 -9.46 -4.29 9.63
N LYS A 74 -10.04 -5.40 10.11
CA LYS A 74 -9.31 -6.63 10.39
C LYS A 74 -8.79 -7.28 9.10
N GLU A 75 -9.61 -7.34 8.06
CA GLU A 75 -9.21 -7.86 6.76
C GLU A 75 -8.08 -7.02 6.14
N ILE A 76 -8.19 -5.68 6.14
CA ILE A 76 -7.14 -4.84 5.55
C ILE A 76 -5.83 -4.97 6.35
N LYS A 77 -5.90 -5.09 7.68
CA LYS A 77 -4.75 -5.34 8.55
C LYS A 77 -4.04 -6.65 8.16
N GLU A 78 -4.76 -7.75 8.02
CA GLU A 78 -4.20 -9.03 7.59
C GLU A 78 -3.57 -8.96 6.20
N ARG A 79 -4.25 -8.32 5.23
CA ARG A 79 -3.74 -8.16 3.87
C ARG A 79 -2.48 -7.31 3.78
N VAL A 80 -2.40 -6.22 4.56
CA VAL A 80 -1.20 -5.39 4.65
C VAL A 80 -0.03 -6.20 5.21
N ARG A 81 -0.25 -6.96 6.29
CA ARG A 81 0.80 -7.83 6.84
C ARG A 81 1.33 -8.81 5.80
N SER A 82 0.45 -9.58 5.16
CA SER A 82 0.87 -10.56 4.15
C SER A 82 1.60 -9.90 2.98
N ALA A 83 1.15 -8.75 2.50
CA ALA A 83 1.83 -8.06 1.41
C ALA A 83 3.20 -7.49 1.80
N LEU A 84 3.39 -7.09 3.05
CA LEU A 84 4.71 -6.68 3.55
C LEU A 84 5.66 -7.88 3.62
N GLU A 85 5.18 -9.03 4.09
CA GLU A 85 5.95 -10.28 4.13
C GLU A 85 6.36 -10.77 2.73
N GLU A 86 5.43 -10.75 1.77
CA GLU A 86 5.68 -11.11 0.36
C GLU A 86 6.83 -10.30 -0.27
N GLU A 87 6.99 -9.05 0.15
CA GLU A 87 7.95 -8.11 -0.44
C GLU A 87 9.25 -8.01 0.38
N GLY A 88 9.33 -8.77 1.49
CA GLY A 88 10.49 -8.86 2.37
C GLY A 88 10.59 -7.75 3.42
N LEU A 89 9.51 -7.00 3.66
CA LEU A 89 9.42 -5.92 4.67
C LEU A 89 8.98 -6.49 6.03
N PHE A 90 9.68 -7.51 6.54
CA PHE A 90 9.28 -8.25 7.74
C PHE A 90 9.21 -7.39 9.00
N ASP A 91 10.14 -6.44 9.17
CA ASP A 91 10.12 -5.54 10.33
C ASP A 91 8.85 -4.68 10.37
N GLN A 92 8.37 -4.25 9.21
CA GLN A 92 7.12 -3.49 9.10
C GLN A 92 5.90 -4.40 9.32
N ALA A 93 5.95 -5.65 8.87
CA ALA A 93 4.88 -6.63 9.08
C ALA A 93 4.64 -6.95 10.56
N LEU A 94 5.69 -6.93 11.39
CA LEU A 94 5.60 -7.10 12.85
C LEU A 94 4.86 -5.95 13.54
N ASN A 95 4.88 -4.75 12.95
CA ASN A 95 4.25 -3.54 13.49
C ASN A 95 2.79 -3.36 13.05
N VAL A 96 2.24 -4.31 12.27
CA VAL A 96 0.83 -4.29 11.82
C VAL A 96 -0.12 -4.65 12.95
#